data_AF-A0A521XTI4-F1
#
_entry.id   AF-A0A521XTI4-F1
#
_cell.length_a   1.000
_cell.length_b   1.000
_cell.length_c   1.000
_cell.angle_alpha   90.00
_cell.angle_beta   90.00
_cell.angle_gamma   90.00
#
_symmetry.space_group_name_H-M   'P 1'
#
loop_
_entity.id
_entity.type
_entity.pdbx_description
1 polymer ?
#
loop_
_entity_poly.entity_id
_entity_poly.type
_entity_poly.pdbx_seq_one_letter_code
_entity_poly.pdbx_strand_id
1 'polypeptide(L)'
;MFGRARRRRRETERDVRDELQLHRELRATDPQSPPAPSTASEPELIRLARARDRRLTLAMLLDGLRLDLVDSLRRLARAPGFTLGTIGILAIGLGASATVFGLANMIYLRALPFPDADRVLRIQETNRPPDGAVQWVDASVPTLLEAKENAALDGAAALRSSAAALIVPGAAARHISVGEIGEGWSV
;
A
#
# COMPACT_ATOMS: atom_id res chain seq x y z
N MET A 1 -22.36 -13.13 -0.38
CA MET A 1 -22.46 -13.52 -1.81
C MET A 1 -21.32 -14.47 -2.25
N PHE A 2 -20.84 -15.39 -1.38
CA PHE A 2 -19.68 -16.28 -1.65
C PHE A 2 -20.03 -17.78 -1.85
N GLY A 3 -21.31 -18.14 -1.78
CA GLY A 3 -21.76 -19.55 -1.81
C GLY A 3 -21.87 -20.19 -3.20
N ARG A 4 -21.93 -19.40 -4.29
CA ARG A 4 -22.17 -19.93 -5.64
C ARG A 4 -20.92 -20.53 -6.29
N ALA A 5 -19.73 -20.06 -5.92
CA ALA A 5 -18.46 -20.52 -6.51
C ALA A 5 -18.07 -21.94 -6.05
N ARG A 6 -18.42 -22.34 -4.82
CA ARG A 6 -18.07 -23.67 -4.28
C ARG A 6 -18.96 -24.78 -4.82
N ARG A 7 -20.19 -24.45 -5.25
CA ARG A 7 -21.18 -25.40 -5.78
C ARG A 7 -20.82 -25.86 -7.20
N ARG A 8 -20.43 -24.92 -8.07
CA ARG A 8 -19.97 -25.22 -9.44
C ARG A 8 -18.75 -26.14 -9.50
N ARG A 9 -17.82 -26.03 -8.53
CA ARG A 9 -16.61 -26.88 -8.49
C ARG A 9 -16.92 -28.39 -8.38
N ARG A 10 -18.00 -28.76 -7.68
CA ARG A 10 -18.42 -30.17 -7.55
C ARG A 10 -19.18 -30.67 -8.78
N GLU A 11 -19.83 -29.77 -9.52
CA GLU A 11 -20.55 -30.08 -10.75
C GLU A 11 -19.55 -30.35 -11.89
N THR A 12 -18.56 -29.49 -12.13
CA THR A 12 -17.60 -29.71 -13.23
C THR A 12 -16.76 -30.99 -13.08
N GLU A 13 -16.42 -31.38 -11.85
CA GLU A 13 -15.69 -32.65 -11.61
C GLU A 13 -16.59 -33.89 -11.72
N ARG A 14 -17.91 -33.72 -11.56
CA ARG A 14 -18.88 -34.79 -11.82
C ARG A 14 -19.14 -34.90 -13.30
N ASP A 15 -19.44 -33.79 -13.97
CA ASP A 15 -19.71 -33.75 -15.42
C ASP A 15 -18.57 -34.38 -16.24
N VAL A 16 -17.31 -34.03 -15.95
CA VAL A 16 -16.15 -34.61 -16.66
C VAL A 16 -16.00 -36.10 -16.37
N ARG A 17 -16.28 -36.54 -15.14
CA ARG A 17 -16.16 -37.96 -14.77
C ARG A 17 -17.30 -38.78 -15.38
N ASP A 18 -18.50 -38.23 -15.40
CA ASP A 18 -19.70 -38.83 -15.98
C ASP A 18 -19.55 -38.93 -17.51
N GLU A 19 -19.00 -37.90 -18.17
CA GLU A 19 -18.69 -37.92 -19.61
C GLU A 19 -17.60 -38.95 -19.95
N LEU A 20 -16.54 -39.05 -19.14
CA LEU A 20 -15.48 -40.05 -19.32
C LEU A 20 -15.99 -41.47 -19.07
N GLN A 21 -16.92 -41.66 -18.14
CA GLN A 21 -17.53 -42.95 -17.85
C GLN A 21 -18.50 -43.38 -18.97
N LEU A 22 -19.31 -42.45 -19.48
CA LEU A 22 -20.16 -42.67 -20.65
C LEU A 22 -19.33 -43.09 -21.88
N HIS A 23 -18.19 -42.45 -22.11
CA HIS A 23 -17.27 -42.82 -23.18
C HIS A 23 -16.65 -44.22 -23.01
N ARG A 24 -16.50 -44.71 -21.77
CA ARG A 24 -16.03 -46.07 -21.48
C ARG A 24 -17.14 -47.10 -21.70
N GLU A 25 -18.37 -46.80 -21.30
CA GLU A 25 -19.55 -47.67 -21.50
C GLU A 25 -19.90 -47.86 -22.98
N LEU A 26 -19.89 -46.77 -23.76
CA LEU A 26 -20.13 -46.83 -25.20
C LEU A 26 -19.06 -47.65 -25.95
N ARG A 27 -17.80 -47.59 -25.50
CA ARG A 27 -16.70 -48.40 -26.07
C ARG A 27 -16.75 -49.86 -25.62
N ALA A 28 -17.20 -50.14 -24.40
CA ALA A 28 -17.40 -51.52 -23.95
C ALA A 28 -18.47 -52.25 -24.78
N THR A 29 -19.37 -51.49 -25.41
CA THR A 29 -20.44 -51.99 -26.29
C THR A 29 -19.97 -52.20 -27.73
N ASP A 30 -18.85 -51.60 -28.16
CA ASP A 30 -18.31 -51.68 -29.52
C ASP A 30 -16.86 -52.19 -29.55
N PRO A 31 -16.66 -53.52 -29.76
CA PRO A 31 -15.35 -54.15 -29.75
C PRO A 31 -14.39 -53.74 -30.88
N GLN A 32 -14.88 -53.08 -31.93
CA GLN A 32 -14.05 -52.65 -33.07
C GLN A 32 -13.56 -51.20 -32.97
N SER A 33 -13.92 -50.49 -31.90
CA SER A 33 -13.46 -49.13 -31.70
C SER A 33 -11.92 -49.06 -31.63
N PRO A 34 -11.26 -48.16 -32.39
CA PRO A 34 -9.81 -48.07 -32.43
C PRO A 34 -9.24 -47.78 -31.04
N PRO A 35 -8.01 -48.27 -30.72
CA PRO A 35 -7.38 -48.03 -29.43
C PRO A 35 -7.37 -46.54 -29.16
N ALA A 36 -7.91 -46.14 -28.01
CA ALA A 36 -7.96 -44.75 -27.60
C ALA A 36 -6.54 -44.16 -27.69
N PRO A 37 -6.35 -42.95 -28.25
CA PRO A 37 -5.06 -42.28 -28.17
C PRO A 37 -4.71 -42.08 -26.69
N SER A 38 -3.92 -43.00 -26.16
CA SER A 38 -3.50 -43.03 -24.77
C SER A 38 -2.23 -42.22 -24.63
N THR A 39 -2.33 -41.04 -24.04
CA THR A 39 -1.21 -40.45 -23.30
C THR A 39 -1.68 -39.54 -22.15
N ALA A 40 -2.86 -38.94 -22.22
CA ALA A 40 -3.35 -38.06 -21.14
C ALA A 40 -4.00 -38.88 -20.01
N SER A 41 -3.38 -38.87 -18.84
CA SER A 41 -3.95 -39.49 -17.63
C SER A 41 -5.23 -38.76 -17.22
N GLU A 42 -6.27 -39.44 -16.74
CA GLU A 42 -7.52 -38.82 -16.21
C GLU A 42 -7.29 -37.59 -15.29
N PRO A 43 -6.31 -37.58 -14.35
CA PRO A 43 -5.99 -36.39 -13.57
C PRO A 43 -5.50 -35.20 -14.41
N GLU A 44 -4.86 -35.43 -15.55
CA GLU A 44 -4.36 -34.40 -16.47
C GLU A 44 -5.50 -33.74 -17.24
N LEU A 45 -6.48 -34.52 -17.71
CA LEU A 45 -7.71 -34.00 -18.33
C LEU A 45 -8.50 -33.11 -17.37
N ILE A 46 -8.64 -33.54 -16.11
CA ILE A 46 -9.29 -32.74 -15.07
C ILE A 46 -8.51 -31.45 -14.80
N ARG A 47 -7.18 -31.47 -14.80
CA ARG A 47 -6.35 -30.26 -14.64
C ARG A 47 -6.55 -29.28 -15.80
N LEU A 48 -6.56 -29.77 -17.04
CA LEU A 48 -6.77 -28.95 -18.24
C LEU A 48 -8.19 -28.36 -18.29
N ALA A 49 -9.21 -29.16 -17.98
CA ALA A 49 -10.59 -28.71 -17.88
C ALA A 49 -10.75 -27.59 -16.83
N ARG A 50 -10.18 -27.77 -15.63
CA ARG A 50 -10.18 -26.73 -14.59
C ARG A 50 -9.40 -25.47 -15.00
N ALA A 51 -8.28 -25.61 -15.71
CA ALA A 51 -7.49 -24.47 -16.20
C ALA A 51 -8.26 -23.68 -17.26
N ARG A 52 -8.95 -24.37 -18.17
CA ARG A 52 -9.81 -23.78 -19.19
C ARG A 52 -11.02 -23.06 -18.57
N ASP A 53 -11.72 -23.69 -17.63
CA ASP A 53 -12.87 -23.10 -16.93
C ASP A 53 -12.49 -21.82 -16.17
N ARG A 54 -11.34 -21.83 -15.49
CA ARG A 54 -10.79 -20.61 -14.86
C ARG A 54 -10.52 -19.51 -15.88
N ARG A 55 -9.90 -19.85 -17.02
CA ARG A 55 -9.60 -18.87 -18.06
C ARG A 55 -10.86 -18.28 -18.68
N LEU A 56 -11.88 -19.09 -18.94
CA LEU A 56 -13.18 -18.63 -19.44
C LEU A 56 -13.89 -17.75 -18.42
N THR A 57 -13.86 -18.13 -17.14
CA THR A 57 -14.42 -17.32 -16.06
C THR A 57 -13.71 -15.97 -15.96
N LEU A 58 -12.38 -15.95 -16.02
CA LEU A 58 -11.60 -14.70 -16.00
C LEU A 58 -11.89 -13.84 -17.23
N ALA A 59 -11.97 -14.43 -18.42
CA ALA A 59 -12.30 -13.71 -19.64
C ALA A 59 -13.70 -13.07 -19.55
N MET A 60 -14.71 -13.82 -19.09
CA MET A 60 -16.07 -13.31 -18.89
C MET A 60 -16.13 -12.18 -17.86
N LEU A 61 -15.36 -12.29 -16.76
CA LEU A 61 -15.28 -11.23 -15.76
C LEU A 61 -14.62 -9.98 -16.30
N LEU A 62 -13.54 -10.12 -17.08
CA LEU A 62 -12.85 -9.00 -17.71
C LEU A 62 -13.73 -8.32 -18.78
N ASP A 63 -14.48 -9.09 -19.56
CA ASP A 63 -15.43 -8.55 -20.54
C ASP A 63 -16.57 -7.80 -19.86
N GLY A 64 -17.11 -8.35 -18.76
CA GLY A 64 -18.11 -7.67 -17.92
C GLY A 64 -17.58 -6.36 -17.35
N LEU A 65 -16.39 -6.40 -16.73
CA LEU A 65 -15.73 -5.20 -16.20
C LEU A 65 -15.49 -4.15 -17.29
N ARG A 66 -15.05 -4.57 -18.49
CA ARG A 66 -14.83 -3.64 -19.61
C ARG A 66 -16.12 -2.97 -20.04
N LEU A 67 -17.21 -3.73 -20.18
CA LEU A 67 -18.50 -3.20 -20.56
C LEU A 67 -19.03 -2.21 -19.51
N ASP A 68 -18.95 -2.58 -18.23
CA ASP A 68 -19.37 -1.74 -17.10
C ASP A 68 -18.53 -0.45 -17.01
N LEU A 69 -17.22 -0.53 -17.27
CA LEU A 69 -16.32 0.62 -17.28
C LEU A 69 -16.68 1.60 -18.41
N VAL A 70 -16.87 1.08 -19.63
CA VAL A 70 -17.25 1.89 -20.80
C VAL A 70 -18.62 2.54 -20.59
N ASP A 71 -19.59 1.79 -20.07
CA ASP A 71 -20.93 2.32 -19.81
C ASP A 71 -20.90 3.39 -18.73
N SER A 72 -20.16 3.15 -17.64
CA SER A 72 -19.97 4.13 -16.55
C SER A 72 -19.30 5.40 -17.07
N LEU A 73 -18.22 5.30 -17.85
CA LEU A 73 -17.53 6.46 -18.44
C LEU A 73 -18.47 7.26 -19.36
N ARG A 74 -19.29 6.58 -20.15
CA ARG A 74 -20.31 7.21 -21.00
C ARG A 74 -21.39 7.91 -20.18
N ARG A 75 -21.79 7.37 -19.03
CA ARG A 75 -22.71 8.03 -18.09
C ARG A 75 -22.10 9.30 -17.49
N LEU A 76 -20.83 9.25 -17.09
CA LEU A 76 -20.09 10.42 -16.60
C LEU A 76 -20.03 11.53 -17.66
N ALA A 77 -19.69 11.17 -18.91
CA ALA A 77 -19.63 12.11 -20.03
C ALA A 77 -20.98 12.75 -20.38
N ARG A 78 -22.11 12.08 -20.07
CA ARG A 78 -23.47 12.60 -20.28
C ARG A 78 -23.94 13.52 -19.15
N ALA A 79 -23.26 13.53 -18.00
CA ALA A 79 -23.59 14.38 -16.85
C ALA A 79 -22.38 15.27 -16.46
N PRO A 80 -21.96 16.20 -17.33
CA PRO A 80 -20.72 16.96 -17.14
C PRO A 80 -20.73 17.83 -15.89
N GLY A 81 -21.87 18.42 -15.50
CA GLY A 81 -21.95 19.28 -14.31
C GLY A 81 -21.65 18.53 -13.00
N PHE A 82 -22.30 17.38 -12.80
CA PHE A 82 -22.05 16.53 -11.62
C PHE A 82 -20.62 15.95 -11.63
N THR A 83 -20.16 15.50 -12.79
CA THR A 83 -18.82 14.91 -12.94
C THR A 83 -17.72 15.92 -12.63
N LEU A 84 -17.81 17.15 -13.17
CA LEU A 84 -16.84 18.22 -12.88
C LEU A 84 -16.82 18.61 -11.41
N GLY A 85 -18.00 18.74 -10.77
CA GLY A 85 -18.09 19.04 -9.34
C GLY A 85 -17.41 17.96 -8.49
N THR A 86 -17.69 16.69 -8.79
CA THR A 86 -17.08 15.55 -8.10
C THR A 86 -15.56 15.51 -8.29
N ILE A 87 -15.07 15.70 -9.52
CA ILE A 87 -13.64 15.79 -9.83
C ILE A 87 -12.99 16.94 -9.06
N GLY A 88 -13.64 18.11 -8.99
CA GLY A 88 -13.12 19.27 -8.26
C GLY A 88 -12.95 19.00 -6.77
N ILE A 89 -13.97 18.42 -6.12
CA ILE A 89 -13.91 18.04 -4.70
C ILE A 89 -12.78 17.02 -4.46
N LEU A 90 -12.69 16.00 -5.32
CA LEU A 90 -11.65 14.98 -5.21
C LEU A 90 -10.24 15.57 -5.41
N ALA A 91 -10.06 16.45 -6.40
CA ALA A 91 -8.80 17.12 -6.67
C ALA A 91 -8.36 17.99 -5.49
N ILE A 92 -9.29 18.73 -4.87
CA ILE A 92 -9.01 19.53 -3.68
C ILE A 92 -8.59 18.63 -2.51
N GLY A 93 -9.34 17.56 -2.23
CA GLY A 93 -9.02 16.65 -1.12
C GLY A 93 -7.66 15.95 -1.30
N LEU A 94 -7.39 15.44 -2.50
CA LEU A 94 -6.11 14.81 -2.83
C LEU A 94 -4.95 15.81 -2.81
N GLY A 95 -5.15 16.98 -3.42
CA GLY A 95 -4.15 18.05 -3.47
C GLY A 95 -3.81 18.61 -2.09
N ALA A 96 -4.82 18.85 -1.24
CA ALA A 96 -4.62 19.27 0.13
C ALA A 96 -3.83 18.23 0.93
N SER A 97 -4.18 16.95 0.81
CA SER A 97 -3.48 15.86 1.50
C SER A 97 -2.01 15.76 1.06
N ALA A 98 -1.74 15.82 -0.24
CA ALA A 98 -0.38 15.80 -0.78
C ALA A 98 0.42 17.05 -0.39
N THR A 99 -0.22 18.23 -0.37
CA THR A 99 0.42 19.50 -0.01
C THR A 99 0.79 19.54 1.47
N VAL A 100 -0.10 19.08 2.36
CA VAL A 100 0.21 19.01 3.80
C VAL A 100 1.42 18.11 4.05
N PHE A 101 1.47 16.93 3.42
CA PHE A 101 2.62 16.04 3.56
C PHE A 101 3.88 16.62 2.93
N GLY A 102 3.79 17.21 1.73
CA GLY A 102 4.93 17.85 1.06
C GLY A 102 5.49 19.04 1.83
N LEU A 103 4.60 19.89 2.39
CA LEU A 103 4.99 21.03 3.20
C LEU A 103 5.56 20.60 4.55
N ALA A 104 4.95 19.61 5.21
CA ALA A 104 5.51 19.03 6.42
C ALA A 104 6.92 18.50 6.15
N ASN A 105 7.09 17.71 5.08
CA ASN A 105 8.39 17.19 4.68
C ASN A 105 9.42 18.31 4.42
N MET A 106 9.03 19.40 3.75
CA MET A 106 9.91 20.55 3.55
C MET A 106 10.25 21.31 4.84
N ILE A 107 9.29 21.51 5.74
CA ILE A 107 9.53 22.25 6.99
C ILE A 107 10.39 21.42 7.95
N TYR A 108 10.13 20.11 8.04
CA TYR A 108 10.87 19.23 8.94
C TYR A 108 12.27 18.88 8.42
N LEU A 109 12.46 18.66 7.11
CA LEU A 109 13.76 18.21 6.58
C LEU A 109 14.67 19.34 6.11
N ARG A 110 14.13 20.48 5.66
CA ARG A 110 14.95 21.57 5.08
C ARG A 110 15.60 22.49 6.11
N ALA A 111 15.39 22.20 7.40
CA ALA A 111 16.04 22.91 8.51
C ALA A 111 17.35 22.26 8.97
N LEU A 112 17.71 21.08 8.47
CA LEU A 112 18.95 20.42 8.86
C LEU A 112 20.01 20.59 7.76
N PRO A 113 21.12 21.31 8.02
CA PRO A 113 22.20 21.55 7.05
C PRO A 113 23.07 20.29 6.84
N PHE A 114 22.44 19.13 6.64
CA PHE A 114 23.11 17.86 6.39
C PHE A 114 22.76 17.38 4.97
N PRO A 115 23.75 17.14 4.10
CA PRO A 115 23.54 16.34 2.90
C PRO A 115 23.00 14.96 3.31
N ASP A 116 22.11 14.35 2.53
CA ASP A 116 21.51 13.04 2.80
C ASP A 116 20.53 13.02 4.00
N ALA A 117 19.43 13.78 3.89
CA ALA A 117 18.36 13.83 4.90
C ALA A 117 17.75 12.46 5.25
N ASP A 118 17.88 11.47 4.37
CA ASP A 118 17.47 10.07 4.58
C ASP A 118 18.37 9.30 5.57
N ARG A 119 19.58 9.80 5.84
CA ARG A 119 20.54 9.22 6.80
C ARG A 119 20.56 9.95 8.15
N VAL A 120 19.71 10.97 8.32
CA VAL A 120 19.61 11.74 9.56
C VAL A 120 18.80 10.97 10.60
N LEU A 121 19.40 10.74 11.77
CA LEU A 121 18.76 10.09 12.90
C LEU A 121 18.59 11.08 14.06
N ARG A 122 17.43 11.06 14.71
CA ARG A 122 17.22 11.80 15.96
C ARG A 122 17.61 10.90 17.14
N ILE A 123 18.62 11.30 17.88
CA ILE A 123 19.01 10.67 19.14
C ILE A 123 18.15 11.27 20.25
N GLN A 124 17.43 10.42 21.00
CA GLN A 124 16.62 10.82 22.15
C GLN A 124 16.95 9.90 23.32
N GLU A 125 16.87 10.44 24.52
CA GLU A 125 17.01 9.66 25.74
C GLU A 125 15.62 9.29 26.28
N THR A 126 15.57 8.21 27.05
CA THR A 126 14.37 7.85 27.80
C THR A 126 14.61 8.07 29.28
N ASN A 127 13.84 8.96 29.89
CA ASN A 127 13.71 9.03 31.33
C ASN A 127 12.57 8.11 31.77
N ARG A 128 12.78 7.33 32.83
CA ARG A 128 11.76 6.48 33.43
C ARG A 128 11.53 6.94 34.86
N PRO A 129 10.52 7.79 35.11
CA PRO A 129 10.19 8.21 36.46
C PRO A 129 9.65 7.02 37.27
N PRO A 130 9.57 7.15 38.61
CA PRO A 130 9.09 6.09 39.50
C PRO A 130 7.67 5.59 39.20
N ASP A 131 6.86 6.37 38.48
CA ASP A 131 5.53 6.00 38.00
C ASP A 131 5.55 4.99 36.84
N GLY A 132 6.74 4.66 36.32
CA GLY A 132 6.97 3.67 35.29
C GLY A 132 6.75 4.16 33.86
N ALA A 133 6.32 5.41 33.67
CA ALA A 133 6.11 5.99 32.34
C ALA A 133 7.44 6.16 31.60
N VAL A 134 7.47 5.86 30.30
CA VAL A 134 8.64 6.19 29.46
C VAL A 134 8.44 7.60 28.93
N GLN A 135 9.33 8.51 29.32
CA GLN A 135 9.38 9.87 28.79
C GLN A 135 10.56 10.01 27.84
N TRP A 136 10.26 10.32 26.58
CA TRP A 136 11.28 10.70 25.61
C TRP A 136 11.75 12.12 25.93
N VAL A 137 13.02 12.27 26.24
CA VAL A 137 13.66 13.55 26.52
C VAL A 137 14.75 13.82 25.49
N ASP A 138 15.05 15.11 25.28
CA ASP A 138 16.14 15.49 24.40
C ASP A 138 17.47 14.95 24.95
N ALA A 139 18.37 14.56 24.04
CA ALA A 139 19.66 14.02 24.42
C ALA A 139 20.45 15.04 25.27
N SER A 140 21.06 14.54 26.33
CA SER A 140 21.92 15.29 27.22
C SER A 140 23.28 15.57 26.57
N VAL A 141 24.00 16.55 27.10
CA VAL A 141 25.36 16.90 26.63
C VAL A 141 26.31 15.69 26.65
N PRO A 142 26.32 14.83 27.70
CA PRO A 142 27.11 13.60 27.69
C PRO A 142 26.82 12.68 26.49
N THR A 143 25.56 12.46 26.14
CA THR A 143 25.19 11.61 25.00
C THR A 143 25.66 12.20 23.67
N LEU A 144 25.72 13.54 23.55
CA LEU A 144 26.35 14.18 22.39
C LEU A 144 27.86 13.91 22.36
N LEU A 145 28.55 13.94 23.49
CA LEU A 145 29.99 13.64 23.55
C LEU A 145 30.27 12.17 23.20
N GLU A 146 29.46 11.24 23.68
CA GLU A 146 29.55 9.82 23.32
C GLU A 146 29.30 9.59 21.82
N ALA A 147 28.35 10.32 21.24
CA ALA A 147 28.08 10.25 19.79
C ALA A 147 29.30 10.70 18.96
N LYS A 148 30.13 11.60 19.48
CA LYS A 148 31.37 12.06 18.81
C LYS A 148 32.46 10.98 18.79
N GLU A 149 32.46 10.09 19.77
CA GLU A 149 33.40 8.96 19.86
C GLU A 149 32.97 7.77 18.99
N ASN A 150 31.74 7.80 18.46
CA ASN A 150 31.19 6.72 17.66
C ASN A 150 31.56 6.86 16.17
N ALA A 151 32.38 5.92 15.68
CA ALA A 151 32.82 5.89 14.28
C ALA A 151 31.70 5.63 13.25
N ALA A 152 30.48 5.30 13.70
CA ALA A 152 29.33 5.09 12.81
C ALA A 152 28.62 6.40 12.40
N LEU A 153 28.94 7.53 13.02
CA LEU A 153 28.29 8.82 12.79
C LEU A 153 29.22 9.78 12.05
N ASP A 154 28.81 10.23 10.87
CA ASP A 154 29.55 11.20 10.05
C ASP A 154 29.50 12.64 10.63
N GLY A 155 28.56 12.91 11.55
CA GLY A 155 28.38 14.20 12.20
C GLY A 155 27.18 14.24 13.15
N ALA A 156 27.10 15.27 13.99
CA ALA A 156 25.93 15.53 14.82
C ALA A 156 25.80 17.03 15.15
N ALA A 157 24.57 17.49 15.36
CA ALA A 157 24.25 18.82 15.87
C ALA A 157 23.21 18.74 16.97
N ALA A 158 23.30 19.65 17.95
CA ALA A 158 22.29 19.78 18.99
C ALA A 158 21.11 20.60 18.46
N LEU A 159 19.89 20.06 18.57
CA LEU A 159 18.66 20.80 18.29
C LEU A 159 17.95 21.08 19.61
N ARG A 160 17.70 22.36 19.89
CA ARG A 160 16.91 22.79 21.03
C ARG A 160 15.66 23.52 20.56
N SER A 161 14.48 22.95 20.81
CA SER A 161 13.22 23.64 20.56
C SER A 161 12.75 24.38 21.81
N SER A 162 12.45 25.66 21.69
CA SER A 162 11.89 26.50 22.75
C SER A 162 10.59 27.16 22.28
N ALA A 163 9.64 27.33 23.20
CA ALA A 163 8.46 28.14 22.93
C ALA A 163 8.77 29.61 23.20
N ALA A 164 8.47 30.49 22.26
CA ALA A 164 8.59 31.93 22.42
C ALA A 164 7.27 32.63 22.10
N ALA A 165 7.04 33.79 22.69
CA ALA A 165 5.91 34.65 22.34
C ALA A 165 6.38 35.71 21.34
N LEU A 166 5.79 35.70 20.14
CA LEU A 166 5.96 36.76 19.16
C LEU A 166 5.01 37.91 19.49
N ILE A 167 5.57 39.06 19.84
CA ILE A 167 4.83 40.30 20.14
C ILE A 167 5.10 41.29 19.02
N VAL A 168 4.06 41.65 18.29
CA VAL A 168 4.09 42.70 17.26
C VAL A 168 3.27 43.88 17.78
N PRO A 169 3.77 45.13 17.73
CA PRO A 169 3.02 46.30 18.16
C PRO A 169 1.64 46.36 17.48
N GLY A 170 0.58 46.46 18.28
CA GLY A 170 -0.80 46.51 17.79
C GLY A 170 -1.45 45.15 17.45
N ALA A 171 -0.76 44.03 17.67
CA ALA A 171 -1.30 42.68 17.48
C ALA A 171 -1.32 41.87 18.79
N ALA A 172 -2.22 40.89 18.86
CA ALA A 172 -2.22 39.92 19.95
C ALA A 172 -0.97 39.03 19.91
N ALA A 173 -0.41 38.72 21.09
CA ALA A 173 0.74 37.84 21.22
C ALA A 173 0.45 36.46 20.62
N ARG A 174 1.39 35.92 19.83
CA ARG A 174 1.29 34.59 19.24
C ARG A 174 2.38 33.69 19.80
N HIS A 175 2.02 32.49 20.22
CA HIS A 175 3.02 31.47 20.55
C HIS A 175 3.65 30.94 19.26
N ILE A 176 4.98 30.94 19.23
CA ILE A 176 5.79 30.38 18.16
C ILE A 176 6.75 29.34 18.75
N SER A 177 7.06 28.32 17.97
CA SER A 177 8.15 27.40 18.29
C SER A 177 9.42 27.90 17.61
N VAL A 178 10.50 28.02 18.38
CA VAL A 178 11.82 28.46 17.92
C VAL A 178 12.78 27.30 18.10
N GLY A 179 13.34 26.81 17.01
CA GLY A 179 14.43 25.83 17.03
C GLY A 179 15.77 26.54 16.96
N GLU A 180 16.62 26.33 17.96
CA GLU A 180 18.04 26.68 17.94
C GLU A 180 18.84 25.44 17.54
N ILE A 181 19.74 25.59 16.57
CA ILE A 181 20.70 24.55 16.18
C ILE A 181 22.05 25.00 16.74
N GLY A 182 22.60 24.23 17.67
CA GLY A 182 23.95 24.46 18.20
C GLY A 182 25.02 24.11 17.17
N GLU A 183 26.25 24.61 17.37
CA GLU A 183 27.39 24.21 16.54
C GLU A 183 27.59 22.70 16.64
N GLY A 184 27.36 22.03 15.52
CA GLY A 184 27.63 20.60 15.35
C GLY A 184 29.04 20.34 14.84
N TRP A 185 29.38 19.06 14.68
CA TRP A 185 30.54 18.65 13.90
C TRP A 185 30.10 17.90 12.64
N SER A 186 30.89 18.07 11.59
CA SER A 186 30.87 17.28 10.36
C SER A 186 32.31 16.82 10.12
N VAL A 187 32.50 15.57 9.73
CA VAL A 187 33.78 15.07 9.21
C VAL A 187 34.00 15.57 7.78
#